data_AF-A0A9P9N507-F1
#
_entry.id   AF-A0A9P9N507-F1
#
_cell.length_a   1.000
_cell.length_b   1.000
_cell.length_c   1.000
_cell.angle_alpha   90.00
_cell.angle_beta   90.00
_cell.angle_gamma   90.00
#
_symmetry.space_group_name_H-M   'P 1'
#
loop_
_entity.id
_entity.type
_entity.pdbx_description
1 polymer ?
#
loop_
_entity_poly.entity_id
_entity_poly.type
_entity_poly.pdbx_seq_one_letter_code
_entity_poly.pdbx_strand_id
1 'polypeptide(L)'
;MLPRSETPVFVTSTTLWSHVEKIAAIALELAELGYPVTFIAGRIFEKHVTQLHPNITFAPMIGLDDQLTTEERETYLSRPTPEEQELYLFTKVFVDSIPYQYQTYQNLFRAFQQKYGDEKPLINFHDITTTGHHIVPLGGPGIRPFASIGLNIHPLTLDSNDTYPFRIFQSVGRKPHTGPEAQAIHRKAYEDAKNEPMNKKLNEHWKSKLEEMGVVKDQYPDICHALNAIPDYLLSLGVPGFEFPRSDL
;
A
#
# COMPACT_ATOMS: atom_id res chain seq x y z
N MET A 1 6.47 15.86 29.65
CA MET A 1 5.39 15.23 28.86
C MET A 1 5.13 16.11 27.67
N LEU A 2 5.22 15.58 26.45
CA LEU A 2 4.74 16.30 25.27
C LEU A 2 3.21 16.51 25.44
N PRO A 3 2.66 17.67 25.08
CA PRO A 3 1.21 17.88 25.08
C PRO A 3 0.57 16.81 24.19
N ARG A 4 -0.43 16.09 24.73
CA ARG A 4 -1.14 15.02 24.02
C ARG A 4 -1.87 15.64 22.83
N SER A 5 -1.59 15.16 21.62
CA SER A 5 -2.30 15.61 20.43
C SER A 5 -3.67 14.94 20.37
N GLU A 6 -4.75 15.73 20.42
CA GLU A 6 -6.12 15.24 20.24
C GLU A 6 -6.51 15.11 18.75
N THR A 7 -5.53 15.10 17.85
CA THR A 7 -5.75 14.93 16.41
C THR A 7 -6.03 13.45 16.14
N PRO A 8 -7.25 13.05 15.73
CA PRO A 8 -7.51 11.66 15.41
C PRO A 8 -6.77 11.27 14.14
N VAL A 9 -6.20 10.06 14.12
CA VAL A 9 -5.45 9.52 12.99
C VAL A 9 -6.06 8.20 12.54
N PHE A 10 -5.98 7.93 11.24
CA PHE A 10 -6.34 6.65 10.64
C PHE A 10 -5.07 5.85 10.39
N VAL A 11 -5.09 4.56 10.71
CA VAL A 11 -4.00 3.62 10.45
C VAL A 11 -4.57 2.40 9.73
N THR A 12 -4.19 2.18 8.48
CA THR A 12 -4.67 1.06 7.67
C THR A 12 -3.58 0.00 7.48
N SER A 13 -3.95 -1.27 7.63
CA SER A 13 -3.08 -2.41 7.30
C SER A 13 -3.69 -3.29 6.21
N THR A 14 -2.84 -3.88 5.38
CA THR A 14 -3.24 -5.05 4.59
C THR A 14 -3.64 -6.18 5.53
N THR A 15 -4.72 -6.90 5.19
CA THR A 15 -5.31 -7.98 5.99
C THR A 15 -4.49 -9.28 5.96
N LEU A 16 -3.21 -9.18 6.29
CA LEU A 16 -2.28 -10.30 6.44
C LEU A 16 -1.53 -10.11 7.76
N TRP A 17 -1.36 -11.18 8.55
CA TRP A 17 -0.78 -11.05 9.88
C TRP A 17 0.60 -10.38 9.89
N SER A 18 1.47 -10.73 8.93
CA SER A 18 2.80 -10.13 8.78
C SER A 18 2.78 -8.63 8.50
N HIS A 19 1.66 -8.10 8.04
CA HIS A 19 1.43 -6.66 7.87
C HIS A 19 0.82 -6.08 9.15
N VAL A 20 -0.28 -6.68 9.62
CA VAL A 20 -1.04 -6.21 10.78
C VAL A 20 -0.15 -6.08 12.02
N GLU A 21 0.71 -7.05 12.31
CA GLU A 21 1.58 -7.00 13.49
C GLU A 21 2.51 -5.76 13.48
N LYS A 22 3.02 -5.37 12.30
CA LYS A 22 3.97 -4.27 12.14
C LYS A 22 3.26 -2.92 12.17
N ILE A 23 2.13 -2.84 11.48
CA ILE A 23 1.31 -1.63 11.45
C ILE A 23 0.65 -1.38 12.81
N ALA A 24 0.27 -2.44 13.54
CA ALA A 24 -0.22 -2.37 14.91
C ALA A 24 0.81 -1.80 15.88
N ALA A 25 2.10 -2.13 15.71
CA ALA A 25 3.16 -1.54 16.52
C ALA A 25 3.21 -0.01 16.36
N ILE A 26 3.12 0.51 15.13
CA ILE A 26 3.06 1.96 14.88
C ILE A 26 1.79 2.58 15.49
N ALA A 27 0.64 1.92 15.33
CA ALA A 27 -0.61 2.39 15.92
C ALA A 27 -0.55 2.47 17.45
N LEU A 28 0.11 1.51 18.10
CA LEU A 28 0.31 1.49 19.55
C LEU A 28 1.16 2.70 20.00
N GLU A 29 2.29 2.95 19.35
CA GLU A 29 3.16 4.11 19.67
C GLU A 29 2.41 5.45 19.50
N LEU A 30 1.63 5.59 18.42
CA LEU A 30 0.77 6.77 18.24
C LEU A 30 -0.26 6.89 19.37
N ALA A 31 -0.87 5.78 19.77
CA ALA A 31 -1.85 5.77 20.84
C ALA A 31 -1.23 6.11 22.21
N GLU A 32 -0.01 5.67 22.49
CA GLU A 32 0.78 5.99 23.70
C GLU A 32 1.19 7.47 23.76
N LEU A 33 1.48 8.06 22.60
CA LEU A 33 1.69 9.51 22.46
C LEU A 33 0.39 10.33 22.65
N GLY A 34 -0.76 9.65 22.77
CA GLY A 34 -2.05 10.24 23.11
C GLY A 34 -2.98 10.49 21.92
N TYR A 35 -2.60 10.06 20.71
CA TYR A 35 -3.46 10.20 19.53
C TYR A 35 -4.65 9.24 19.61
N PRO A 36 -5.89 9.68 19.33
CA PRO A 36 -7.00 8.79 19.06
C PRO A 36 -6.77 8.09 17.71
N VAL A 37 -6.66 6.76 17.69
CA VAL A 37 -6.35 5.99 16.49
C VAL A 37 -7.57 5.21 16.02
N THR A 38 -7.93 5.35 14.75
CA THR A 38 -8.85 4.41 14.08
C THR A 38 -8.03 3.43 13.25
N PHE A 39 -8.00 2.16 13.66
CA PHE A 39 -7.24 1.11 12.98
C PHE A 39 -8.14 0.33 12.01
N ILE A 40 -7.74 0.28 10.74
CA ILE A 40 -8.53 -0.27 9.63
C ILE A 40 -7.86 -1.56 9.11
N ALA A 41 -8.58 -2.68 9.20
CA ALA A 41 -8.18 -3.98 8.65
C ALA A 41 -9.41 -4.91 8.51
N GLY A 42 -9.23 -6.13 7.98
CA GLY A 42 -10.30 -7.14 7.96
C GLY A 42 -10.73 -7.60 9.37
N ARG A 43 -11.99 -8.03 9.52
CA ARG A 43 -12.60 -8.34 10.84
C ARG A 43 -11.92 -9.48 11.57
N ILE A 44 -11.19 -10.35 10.86
CA ILE A 44 -10.42 -11.43 11.49
C ILE A 44 -9.42 -10.91 12.54
N PHE A 45 -8.99 -9.64 12.43
CA PHE A 45 -8.07 -9.00 13.38
C PHE A 45 -8.76 -8.13 14.45
N GLU A 46 -10.09 -8.02 14.45
CA GLU A 46 -10.85 -7.15 15.37
C GLU A 46 -10.48 -7.39 16.83
N LYS A 47 -10.51 -8.66 17.26
CA LYS A 47 -10.17 -9.03 18.64
C LYS A 47 -8.74 -8.65 19.01
N HIS A 48 -7.79 -8.83 18.09
CA HIS A 48 -6.39 -8.47 18.34
C HIS A 48 -6.25 -6.95 18.49
N VAL A 49 -6.78 -6.19 17.55
CA VAL A 49 -6.62 -4.73 17.48
C VAL A 49 -7.31 -4.02 18.65
N THR A 50 -8.54 -4.43 19.00
CA THR A 50 -9.30 -3.83 20.11
C THR A 50 -8.65 -4.04 21.48
N GLN A 51 -7.73 -5.00 21.60
CA GLN A 51 -7.00 -5.29 22.84
C GLN A 51 -5.67 -4.55 22.96
N LEU A 52 -5.22 -3.85 21.90
CA LEU A 52 -3.90 -3.21 21.89
C LEU A 52 -3.82 -2.03 22.86
N HIS A 53 -4.79 -1.10 22.80
CA HIS A 53 -4.76 0.13 23.60
C HIS A 53 -6.14 0.79 23.66
N PRO A 54 -6.55 1.43 24.77
CA PRO A 54 -7.86 2.09 24.90
C PRO A 54 -8.11 3.25 23.92
N ASN A 55 -7.05 3.89 23.41
CA ASN A 55 -7.16 4.94 22.38
C ASN A 55 -7.23 4.38 20.94
N ILE A 56 -7.18 3.06 20.74
CA ILE A 56 -7.32 2.43 19.44
C ILE A 56 -8.76 1.92 19.28
N THR A 57 -9.45 2.44 18.27
CA THR A 57 -10.76 1.94 17.84
C THR A 57 -10.59 1.14 16.56
N PHE A 58 -11.12 -0.08 16.53
CA PHE A 58 -11.13 -0.90 15.32
C PHE A 58 -12.24 -0.45 14.36
N ALA A 59 -11.91 -0.37 13.07
CA ALA A 59 -12.85 -0.16 11.99
C ALA A 59 -12.69 -1.27 10.94
N PRO A 60 -13.74 -2.06 10.66
CA PRO A 60 -13.64 -3.14 9.71
C PRO A 60 -13.55 -2.61 8.27
N MET A 61 -12.63 -3.17 7.51
CA MET A 61 -12.60 -3.00 6.07
C MET A 61 -13.85 -3.63 5.44
N ILE A 62 -14.48 -2.92 4.51
CA ILE A 62 -15.55 -3.47 3.69
C ILE A 62 -14.97 -4.57 2.80
N GLY A 63 -15.79 -5.57 2.45
CA GLY A 63 -15.38 -6.67 1.58
C GLY A 63 -14.98 -7.89 2.38
N LEU A 64 -13.90 -8.55 1.95
CA LEU A 64 -13.44 -9.81 2.54
C LEU A 64 -12.60 -9.58 3.80
N ASP A 65 -12.79 -10.45 4.79
CA ASP A 65 -12.02 -10.47 6.03
C ASP A 65 -10.63 -11.10 5.89
N ASP A 66 -10.36 -11.76 4.76
CA ASP A 66 -9.05 -12.23 4.30
C ASP A 66 -8.88 -11.77 2.84
N GLN A 67 -7.65 -11.73 2.33
CA GLN A 67 -7.37 -11.28 0.97
C GLN A 67 -7.83 -12.28 -0.11
N LEU A 68 -8.00 -13.55 0.25
CA LEU A 68 -8.47 -14.60 -0.66
C LEU A 68 -9.51 -15.47 0.03
N THR A 69 -10.62 -15.73 -0.66
CA THR A 69 -11.54 -16.81 -0.30
C THR A 69 -10.86 -18.18 -0.42
N THR A 70 -11.48 -19.24 0.11
CA THR A 70 -11.00 -20.62 -0.06
C THR A 70 -10.84 -20.99 -1.54
N GLU A 71 -11.84 -20.67 -2.36
CA GLU A 71 -11.85 -20.95 -3.80
C GLU A 71 -10.76 -20.18 -4.55
N GLU A 72 -10.53 -18.91 -4.17
CA GLU A 72 -9.45 -18.11 -4.75
C GLU A 72 -8.06 -18.63 -4.32
N ARG A 73 -7.93 -19.13 -3.10
CA ARG A 73 -6.70 -19.78 -2.63
C ARG A 73 -6.43 -21.08 -3.39
N GLU A 74 -7.43 -21.91 -3.63
CA GLU A 74 -7.30 -23.10 -4.47
C GLU A 74 -6.94 -22.73 -5.91
N THR A 75 -7.56 -21.67 -6.44
CA THR A 75 -7.24 -21.13 -7.77
C THR A 75 -5.80 -20.65 -7.84
N TYR A 76 -5.30 -19.94 -6.81
CA TYR A 76 -3.90 -19.53 -6.70
C TYR A 76 -2.96 -20.74 -6.69
N LEU A 77 -3.23 -21.75 -5.84
CA LEU A 77 -2.39 -22.93 -5.71
C LEU A 77 -2.37 -23.81 -6.96
N SER A 78 -3.43 -23.77 -7.78
CA SER A 78 -3.51 -24.53 -9.03
C SER A 78 -2.77 -23.88 -10.22
N ARG A 79 -2.23 -22.66 -10.07
CA ARG A 79 -1.48 -22.01 -11.16
C ARG A 79 -0.18 -22.77 -11.44
N PRO A 80 0.11 -23.10 -12.72
CA PRO A 80 1.22 -23.97 -13.11
C PRO A 80 2.61 -23.36 -12.92
N THR A 81 2.74 -22.02 -12.91
CA THR A 81 4.04 -21.35 -12.78
C THR A 81 4.04 -20.29 -11.68
N PRO A 82 5.20 -20.01 -11.06
CA PRO A 82 5.33 -18.92 -10.09
C PRO A 82 4.90 -17.55 -10.63
N GLU A 83 5.13 -17.28 -11.92
CA GLU A 83 4.74 -16.03 -12.56
C GLU A 83 3.22 -15.88 -12.65
N GLU A 84 2.51 -16.98 -12.93
CA GLU A 84 1.04 -16.97 -12.94
C GLU A 84 0.45 -16.87 -11.53
N GLN A 85 1.12 -17.46 -10.54
CA GLN A 85 0.80 -17.27 -9.12
C GLN A 85 0.96 -15.81 -8.70
N GLU A 86 2.07 -15.17 -9.07
CA GLU A 86 2.35 -13.75 -8.80
C GLU A 86 1.27 -12.85 -9.41
N LEU A 87 1.01 -13.01 -10.72
CA LEU A 87 0.01 -12.22 -11.41
C LEU A 87 -1.37 -12.35 -10.75
N TYR A 88 -1.77 -13.59 -10.40
CA TYR A 88 -3.05 -13.83 -9.75
C TYR A 88 -3.11 -13.15 -8.38
N LEU A 89 -2.09 -13.32 -7.54
CA LEU A 89 -2.04 -12.73 -6.21
C LEU A 89 -2.07 -11.20 -6.27
N PHE A 90 -1.24 -10.57 -7.12
CA PHE A 90 -1.22 -9.11 -7.25
C PHE A 90 -2.56 -8.56 -7.73
N THR A 91 -3.16 -9.21 -8.72
CA THR A 91 -4.47 -8.84 -9.25
C THR A 91 -5.52 -8.89 -8.14
N LYS A 92 -5.60 -10.00 -7.40
CA LYS A 92 -6.62 -10.20 -6.36
C LYS A 92 -6.42 -9.31 -5.14
N VAL A 93 -5.22 -9.32 -4.60
CA VAL A 93 -4.91 -8.71 -3.30
C VAL A 93 -4.74 -7.20 -3.43
N PHE A 94 -4.11 -6.71 -4.51
CA PHE A 94 -3.77 -5.29 -4.64
C PHE A 94 -4.63 -4.53 -5.65
N VAL A 95 -5.27 -5.17 -6.63
CA VAL A 95 -6.08 -4.46 -7.62
C VAL A 95 -7.57 -4.63 -7.35
N ASP A 96 -8.05 -5.86 -7.24
CA ASP A 96 -9.49 -6.14 -7.06
C ASP A 96 -10.01 -5.64 -5.69
N SER A 97 -9.13 -5.45 -4.71
CA SER A 97 -9.47 -4.92 -3.39
C SER A 97 -9.69 -3.39 -3.35
N ILE A 98 -9.22 -2.66 -4.38
CA ILE A 98 -9.27 -1.19 -4.43
C ILE A 98 -10.66 -0.62 -4.15
N PRO A 99 -11.78 -1.09 -4.76
CA PRO A 99 -13.08 -0.48 -4.54
C PRO A 99 -13.54 -0.57 -3.09
N TYR A 100 -13.28 -1.71 -2.44
CA TYR A 100 -13.66 -1.95 -1.05
C TYR A 100 -12.82 -1.13 -0.07
N GLN A 101 -11.51 -1.09 -0.30
CA GLN A 101 -10.57 -0.25 0.45
C GLN A 101 -10.97 1.22 0.35
N TYR A 102 -11.10 1.73 -0.89
CA TYR A 102 -11.52 3.10 -1.16
C TYR A 102 -12.86 3.44 -0.48
N GLN A 103 -13.88 2.60 -0.62
CA GLN A 103 -15.18 2.83 -0.01
C GLN A 103 -15.10 2.88 1.53
N THR A 104 -14.28 2.01 2.13
CA THR A 104 -14.02 2.02 3.57
C THR A 104 -13.46 3.37 4.00
N TYR A 105 -12.40 3.84 3.33
CA TYR A 105 -11.76 5.12 3.65
C TYR A 105 -12.73 6.29 3.51
N GLN A 106 -13.45 6.36 2.38
CA GLN A 106 -14.37 7.47 2.12
C GLN A 106 -15.54 7.52 3.11
N ASN A 107 -16.02 6.37 3.59
CA ASN A 107 -17.03 6.32 4.65
C ASN A 107 -16.48 6.88 5.98
N LEU A 108 -15.28 6.45 6.38
CA LEU A 108 -14.64 6.89 7.61
C LEU A 108 -14.25 8.37 7.55
N PHE A 109 -13.75 8.84 6.41
CA PHE A 109 -13.35 10.23 6.20
C PHE A 109 -14.56 11.16 6.18
N ARG A 110 -15.69 10.75 5.59
CA ARG A 110 -16.96 11.49 5.70
C ARG A 110 -17.43 11.60 7.15
N ALA A 111 -17.40 10.50 7.89
CA ALA A 111 -17.78 10.50 9.31
C ALA A 111 -16.85 11.41 10.14
N PHE A 112 -15.56 11.45 9.82
CA PHE A 112 -14.60 12.35 10.44
C PHE A 112 -14.95 13.82 10.16
N GLN A 113 -15.16 14.20 8.89
CA GLN A 113 -15.52 15.58 8.53
C GLN A 113 -16.85 16.01 9.15
N GLN A 114 -17.84 15.12 9.22
CA GLN A 114 -19.11 15.39 9.90
C GLN A 114 -18.93 15.67 11.40
N LYS A 115 -17.96 14.98 12.04
CA LYS A 115 -17.70 15.12 13.48
C LYS A 115 -16.85 16.32 13.82
N TYR A 116 -15.83 16.62 13.02
CA TYR A 116 -14.79 17.61 13.36
C TYR A 116 -14.74 18.82 12.44
N GLY A 117 -15.53 18.85 11.35
CA GLY A 117 -15.46 19.90 10.33
C GLY A 117 -14.09 19.94 9.64
N ASP A 118 -13.75 21.11 9.11
CA ASP A 118 -12.49 21.37 8.40
C ASP A 118 -11.35 21.83 9.31
N GLU A 119 -11.61 22.01 10.62
CA GLU A 119 -10.62 22.54 11.58
C GLU A 119 -9.58 21.51 12.02
N LYS A 120 -9.95 20.21 12.02
CA LYS A 120 -9.02 19.14 12.38
C LYS A 120 -8.43 18.48 11.14
N PRO A 121 -7.09 18.33 11.05
CA PRO A 121 -6.48 17.68 9.89
C PRO A 121 -6.79 16.19 9.88
N LEU A 122 -7.27 15.70 8.73
CA LEU A 122 -7.44 14.28 8.48
C LEU A 122 -6.08 13.68 8.09
N ILE A 123 -5.48 12.88 8.97
CA ILE A 123 -4.18 12.24 8.75
C ILE A 123 -4.39 10.73 8.60
N ASN A 124 -3.85 10.16 7.52
CA ASN A 124 -3.98 8.74 7.21
C ASN A 124 -2.60 8.08 7.04
N PHE A 125 -2.24 7.23 8.00
CA PHE A 125 -1.15 6.28 7.87
C PHE A 125 -1.67 5.01 7.22
N HIS A 126 -0.94 4.46 6.27
CA HIS A 126 -1.38 3.25 5.60
C HIS A 126 -0.21 2.40 5.19
N ASP A 127 -0.33 1.10 5.39
CA ASP A 127 0.49 0.11 4.71
C ASP A 127 0.47 0.39 3.19
N ILE A 128 1.65 0.54 2.58
CA ILE A 128 1.78 0.87 1.16
C ILE A 128 1.09 -0.14 0.23
N THR A 129 0.82 -1.35 0.70
CA THR A 129 0.12 -2.38 -0.06
C THR A 129 -1.41 -2.21 -0.06
N THR A 130 -1.93 -1.25 0.71
CA THR A 130 -3.35 -0.86 0.69
C THR A 130 -3.62 0.21 -0.37
N THR A 131 -3.83 -0.27 -1.59
CA THR A 131 -3.89 0.54 -2.82
C THR A 131 -5.15 1.39 -2.98
N GLY A 132 -6.22 1.15 -2.20
CA GLY A 132 -7.44 1.96 -2.26
C GLY A 132 -7.22 3.43 -1.89
N HIS A 133 -6.12 3.75 -1.19
CA HIS A 133 -5.72 5.13 -0.89
C HIS A 133 -5.22 5.88 -2.12
N HIS A 134 -4.87 5.19 -3.22
CA HIS A 134 -4.27 5.79 -4.41
C HIS A 134 -5.27 6.57 -5.28
N ILE A 135 -6.58 6.29 -5.16
CA ILE A 135 -7.60 6.91 -6.02
C ILE A 135 -7.57 8.44 -5.95
N VAL A 136 -7.67 9.01 -4.75
CA VAL A 136 -7.76 10.47 -4.58
C VAL A 136 -6.44 11.17 -4.95
N PRO A 137 -5.25 10.72 -4.52
CA PRO A 137 -4.00 11.32 -4.92
C PRO A 137 -3.72 11.27 -6.42
N LEU A 138 -4.24 10.26 -7.13
CA LEU A 138 -4.13 10.17 -8.58
C LEU A 138 -5.12 11.08 -9.33
N GLY A 139 -6.01 11.80 -8.62
CA GLY A 139 -6.99 12.71 -9.21
C GLY A 139 -8.39 12.11 -9.36
N GLY A 140 -8.64 10.94 -8.79
CA GLY A 140 -9.97 10.37 -8.67
C GLY A 140 -10.84 11.12 -7.64
N PRO A 141 -12.15 10.84 -7.61
CA PRO A 141 -13.08 11.47 -6.67
C PRO A 141 -12.78 11.06 -5.22
N GLY A 142 -13.23 11.88 -4.27
CA GLY A 142 -13.22 11.55 -2.84
C GLY A 142 -12.61 12.65 -1.95
N ILE A 143 -12.68 12.42 -0.64
CA ILE A 143 -12.03 13.22 0.38
C ILE A 143 -10.55 12.89 0.38
N ARG A 144 -9.72 13.92 0.15
CA ARG A 144 -8.26 13.83 0.30
C ARG A 144 -7.90 14.07 1.77
N PRO A 145 -7.13 13.17 2.42
CA PRO A 145 -6.48 13.48 3.67
C PRO A 145 -5.61 14.73 3.56
N PHE A 146 -5.45 15.46 4.66
CA PHE A 146 -4.45 16.53 4.76
C PHE A 146 -3.04 15.96 4.55
N ALA A 147 -2.77 14.77 5.08
CA ALA A 147 -1.55 14.02 4.84
C ALA A 147 -1.85 12.52 4.69
N SER A 148 -1.35 11.95 3.60
CA SER A 148 -1.31 10.50 3.35
C SER A 148 0.12 9.99 3.55
N ILE A 149 0.33 9.21 4.60
CA ILE A 149 1.65 8.72 5.02
C ILE A 149 1.72 7.21 4.74
N GLY A 150 2.53 6.82 3.78
CA GLY A 150 2.78 5.41 3.43
C GLY A 150 3.78 4.78 4.40
N LEU A 151 3.40 3.66 5.00
CA LEU A 151 4.24 2.84 5.87
C LEU A 151 4.81 1.69 5.03
N ASN A 152 6.08 1.82 4.65
CA ASN A 152 6.77 0.81 3.88
C ASN A 152 7.47 -0.21 4.79
N ILE A 153 6.96 -1.44 4.79
CA ILE A 153 7.56 -2.60 5.48
C ILE A 153 8.22 -3.58 4.51
N HIS A 154 8.33 -3.19 3.23
CA HIS A 154 8.88 -3.99 2.13
C HIS A 154 10.16 -3.32 1.58
N PRO A 155 10.95 -4.04 0.77
CA PRO A 155 11.97 -3.39 -0.04
C PRO A 155 11.36 -2.30 -0.92
N LEU A 156 12.09 -1.22 -1.18
CA LEU A 156 11.60 -0.15 -2.04
C LEU A 156 11.28 -0.67 -3.44
N THR A 157 10.05 -0.41 -3.89
CA THR A 157 9.52 -0.83 -5.19
C THR A 157 9.53 0.31 -6.22
N LEU A 158 10.06 1.48 -5.84
CA LEU A 158 10.25 2.62 -6.74
C LEU A 158 11.18 2.25 -7.88
N ASP A 159 10.75 2.51 -9.11
CA ASP A 159 11.64 2.60 -10.28
C ASP A 159 12.92 3.38 -9.98
N SER A 160 14.06 2.87 -10.44
CA SER A 160 15.38 3.43 -10.19
C SER A 160 16.34 3.24 -11.35
N ASN A 161 17.31 4.15 -11.50
CA ASN A 161 18.46 3.90 -12.37
C ASN A 161 19.55 3.06 -11.68
N ASP A 162 19.44 2.80 -10.37
CA ASP A 162 20.47 2.13 -9.58
C ASP A 162 20.11 0.70 -9.20
N THR A 163 18.89 0.25 -9.47
CA THR A 163 18.42 -1.11 -9.16
C THR A 163 17.68 -1.73 -10.33
N TYR A 164 17.45 -3.05 -10.25
CA TYR A 164 16.56 -3.74 -11.17
C TYR A 164 15.08 -3.49 -10.85
N PRO A 165 14.16 -3.69 -11.82
CA PRO A 165 12.72 -3.68 -11.56
C PRO A 165 12.32 -4.63 -10.44
N PHE A 166 11.42 -4.16 -9.57
CA PHE A 166 10.89 -4.97 -8.48
C PHE A 166 9.95 -6.07 -9.00
N ARG A 167 10.20 -7.30 -8.56
CA ARG A 167 9.42 -8.52 -8.78
C ARG A 167 9.57 -9.40 -7.53
N ILE A 168 8.47 -9.99 -7.07
CA ILE A 168 8.52 -10.84 -5.88
C ILE A 168 9.20 -12.17 -6.19
N PHE A 169 9.06 -12.72 -7.40
CA PHE A 169 9.62 -14.05 -7.71
C PHE A 169 10.82 -14.04 -8.66
N GLN A 170 10.99 -13.02 -9.51
CA GLN A 170 12.08 -12.99 -10.50
C GLN A 170 13.31 -12.15 -10.10
N SER A 171 13.16 -11.12 -9.26
CA SER A 171 14.26 -10.22 -8.90
C SER A 171 14.72 -10.29 -7.45
N VAL A 172 14.10 -11.15 -6.63
CA VAL A 172 14.68 -11.53 -5.32
C VAL A 172 16.04 -12.17 -5.56
N GLY A 173 17.09 -11.40 -5.28
CA GLY A 173 18.48 -11.86 -5.33
C GLY A 173 19.33 -11.32 -6.48
N ARG A 174 18.78 -10.54 -7.42
CA ARG A 174 19.62 -9.86 -8.42
C ARG A 174 20.30 -8.65 -7.79
N LYS A 175 21.58 -8.81 -7.44
CA LYS A 175 22.42 -7.69 -7.02
C LYS A 175 22.50 -6.65 -8.17
N PRO A 176 22.29 -5.35 -7.88
CA PRO A 176 22.46 -4.31 -8.89
C PRO A 176 23.87 -4.30 -9.48
N HIS A 177 23.97 -3.86 -10.74
CA HIS A 177 25.26 -3.60 -11.35
C HIS A 177 25.92 -2.39 -10.69
N THR A 178 27.24 -2.44 -10.50
CA THR A 178 28.02 -1.39 -9.79
C THR A 178 29.11 -0.76 -10.65
N GLY A 179 29.05 -0.92 -11.98
CA GLY A 179 30.01 -0.35 -12.93
C GLY A 179 29.53 0.93 -13.65
N PRO A 180 30.38 1.55 -14.49
CA PRO A 180 30.02 2.76 -15.25
C PRO A 180 28.78 2.63 -16.15
N GLU A 181 28.45 1.40 -16.55
CA GLU A 181 27.30 1.09 -17.41
C GLU A 181 26.02 0.75 -16.63
N ALA A 182 26.08 0.75 -15.29
CA ALA A 182 24.98 0.28 -14.44
C ALA A 182 23.65 0.95 -14.77
N GLN A 183 23.64 2.28 -14.90
CA GLN A 183 22.41 3.02 -15.22
C GLN A 183 21.81 2.63 -16.58
N ALA A 184 22.64 2.40 -17.60
CA ALA A 184 22.16 1.98 -18.91
C ALA A 184 21.58 0.56 -18.86
N ILE A 185 22.23 -0.35 -18.11
CA ILE A 185 21.76 -1.72 -17.89
C ILE A 185 20.43 -1.73 -17.16
N HIS A 186 20.30 -0.98 -16.06
CA HIS A 186 19.06 -0.92 -15.28
C HIS A 186 17.93 -0.28 -16.08
N ARG A 187 18.19 0.82 -16.81
CA ARG A 187 17.19 1.44 -17.68
C ARG A 187 16.66 0.47 -18.72
N LYS A 188 17.57 -0.25 -19.41
CA LYS A 188 17.17 -1.28 -20.36
C LYS A 188 16.33 -2.37 -19.69
N ALA A 189 16.67 -2.79 -18.47
CA ALA A 189 15.89 -3.76 -17.73
C ALA A 189 14.46 -3.26 -17.42
N TYR A 190 14.27 -1.98 -17.10
CA TYR A 190 12.93 -1.38 -16.96
C TYR A 190 12.16 -1.33 -18.28
N GLU A 191 12.82 -0.99 -19.39
CA GLU A 191 12.20 -1.01 -20.73
C GLU A 191 11.76 -2.43 -21.11
N ASP A 192 12.62 -3.43 -20.88
CA ASP A 192 12.30 -4.83 -21.14
C ASP A 192 11.17 -5.32 -20.22
N ALA A 193 11.19 -4.95 -18.94
CA ALA A 193 10.16 -5.29 -17.96
C ALA A 193 8.78 -4.70 -18.29
N LYS A 194 8.71 -3.50 -18.88
CA LYS A 194 7.45 -2.90 -19.37
C LYS A 194 6.81 -3.71 -20.50
N ASN A 195 7.63 -4.40 -21.29
CA ASN A 195 7.18 -5.23 -22.39
C ASN A 195 6.94 -6.70 -22.00
N GLU A 196 7.28 -7.09 -20.76
CA GLU A 196 7.04 -8.43 -20.24
C GLU A 196 5.52 -8.71 -20.17
N PRO A 197 5.02 -9.84 -20.73
CA PRO A 197 3.58 -10.11 -20.80
C PRO A 197 2.85 -10.07 -19.46
N MET A 198 3.50 -10.52 -18.38
CA MET A 198 2.90 -10.53 -17.04
C MET A 198 2.77 -9.11 -16.47
N ASN A 199 3.83 -8.32 -16.54
CA ASN A 199 3.82 -6.92 -16.10
C ASN A 199 2.81 -6.09 -16.89
N LYS A 200 2.74 -6.31 -18.20
CA LYS A 200 1.75 -5.65 -19.05
C LYS A 200 0.33 -5.97 -18.60
N LYS A 201 -0.01 -7.26 -18.41
CA LYS A 201 -1.34 -7.68 -17.93
C LYS A 201 -1.69 -7.07 -16.57
N LEU A 202 -0.76 -7.09 -15.62
CA LEU A 202 -0.99 -6.53 -14.30
C LEU A 202 -1.25 -5.02 -14.36
N ASN A 203 -0.42 -4.27 -15.10
CA ASN A 203 -0.56 -2.82 -15.20
C ASN A 203 -1.77 -2.40 -16.05
N GLU A 204 -2.16 -3.19 -17.04
CA GLU A 204 -3.42 -3.01 -17.77
C GLU A 204 -4.63 -3.20 -16.83
N HIS A 205 -4.62 -4.22 -15.97
CA HIS A 205 -5.69 -4.43 -14.99
C HIS A 205 -5.73 -3.33 -13.92
N TRP A 206 -4.56 -2.93 -13.40
CA TRP A 206 -4.41 -1.79 -12.50
C TRP A 206 -4.98 -0.51 -13.12
N LYS A 207 -4.59 -0.19 -14.36
CA LYS A 207 -5.11 0.97 -15.10
C LYS A 207 -6.63 0.89 -15.25
N SER A 208 -7.16 -0.24 -15.73
CA SER A 208 -8.61 -0.42 -15.91
C SER A 208 -9.35 -0.18 -14.60
N LYS A 209 -8.82 -0.72 -13.50
CA LYS A 209 -9.44 -0.53 -12.18
C LYS A 209 -9.42 0.92 -11.72
N LEU A 210 -8.32 1.65 -11.95
CA LEU A 210 -8.26 3.08 -11.63
C LEU A 210 -9.25 3.90 -12.46
N GLU A 211 -9.38 3.59 -13.75
CA GLU A 211 -10.34 4.23 -14.67
C GLU A 211 -11.79 3.97 -14.23
N GLU A 212 -12.11 2.72 -13.86
CA GLU A 212 -13.41 2.35 -13.27
C GLU A 212 -13.73 3.15 -11.99
N MET A 213 -12.69 3.46 -11.21
CA MET A 213 -12.79 4.26 -9.99
C MET A 213 -12.80 5.78 -10.25
N GLY A 214 -12.80 6.21 -11.51
CA GLY A 214 -12.92 7.61 -11.91
C GLY A 214 -11.61 8.39 -11.95
N VAL A 215 -10.46 7.71 -11.93
CA VAL A 215 -9.15 8.35 -12.18
C VAL A 215 -9.01 8.60 -13.68
N VAL A 216 -8.57 9.80 -14.06
CA VAL A 216 -8.30 10.18 -15.46
C VAL A 216 -6.89 10.75 -15.55
N LYS A 217 -5.98 10.04 -16.24
CA LYS A 217 -4.60 10.47 -16.49
C LYS A 217 -4.16 10.11 -17.90
N ASP A 218 -3.27 10.91 -18.47
CA ASP A 218 -2.58 10.58 -19.73
C ASP A 218 -1.66 9.37 -19.56
N GLN A 219 -1.02 9.28 -18.38
CA GLN A 219 -0.13 8.19 -18.00
C GLN A 219 -0.42 7.75 -16.56
N TYR A 220 -0.50 6.44 -16.37
CA TYR A 220 -0.66 5.80 -15.08
C TYR A 220 0.70 5.27 -14.61
N PRO A 221 1.06 5.44 -13.33
CA PRO A 221 2.24 4.79 -12.79
C PRO A 221 2.04 3.27 -12.76
N ASP A 222 3.11 2.52 -13.01
CA ASP A 222 3.12 1.08 -12.81
C ASP A 222 2.80 0.78 -11.33
N ILE A 223 2.02 -0.27 -11.07
CA ILE A 223 1.50 -0.56 -9.71
C ILE A 223 2.61 -0.69 -8.68
N CYS A 224 3.72 -1.36 -9.01
CA CYS A 224 4.84 -1.51 -8.09
C CYS A 224 5.47 -0.16 -7.74
N HIS A 225 5.71 0.72 -8.73
CA HIS A 225 6.20 2.06 -8.46
C HIS A 225 5.20 2.87 -7.63
N ALA A 226 3.90 2.74 -7.94
CA ALA A 226 2.81 3.43 -7.29
C ALA A 226 2.73 3.19 -5.77
N LEU A 227 3.04 1.96 -5.30
CA LEU A 227 3.01 1.61 -3.86
C LEU A 227 3.85 2.58 -3.00
N ASN A 228 4.99 3.03 -3.51
CA ASN A 228 5.88 3.93 -2.77
C ASN A 228 5.81 5.39 -3.24
N ALA A 229 5.41 5.65 -4.48
CA ALA A 229 5.48 6.99 -5.07
C ALA A 229 4.24 7.87 -4.82
N ILE A 230 3.09 7.26 -4.51
CA ILE A 230 1.82 7.98 -4.38
C ILE A 230 1.60 8.66 -3.02
N PRO A 231 2.03 8.09 -1.87
CA PRO A 231 1.88 8.77 -0.58
C PRO A 231 2.55 10.15 -0.56
N ASP A 232 1.99 11.10 0.20
CA ASP A 232 2.61 12.43 0.38
C ASP A 232 3.96 12.32 1.11
N TYR A 233 4.03 11.35 2.04
CA TYR A 233 5.22 11.00 2.78
C TYR A 233 5.38 9.49 2.79
N LEU A 234 6.61 9.01 2.64
CA LEU A 234 6.96 7.61 2.74
C LEU A 234 7.85 7.39 3.97
N LEU A 235 7.37 6.56 4.90
CA LEU A 235 8.15 6.09 6.04
C LEU A 235 8.60 4.66 5.78
N SER A 236 9.87 4.48 5.48
CA SER A 236 10.46 3.14 5.33
C SER A 236 10.90 2.61 6.69
N LEU A 237 10.32 1.49 7.10
CA LEU A 237 10.65 0.77 8.33
C LEU A 237 11.77 -0.26 8.12
N GLY A 238 12.27 -0.39 6.89
CA GLY A 238 13.46 -1.16 6.58
C GLY A 238 14.72 -0.55 7.19
N VAL A 239 15.67 -1.40 7.62
CA VAL A 239 17.00 -0.93 8.04
C VAL A 239 17.72 -0.38 6.81
N PRO A 240 18.25 0.86 6.83
CA PRO A 240 18.86 1.45 5.63
C PRO A 240 19.95 0.59 4.97
N GLY A 241 20.71 -0.18 5.75
CA GLY A 241 21.74 -1.09 5.25
C GLY A 241 21.23 -2.38 4.58
N PHE A 242 19.91 -2.63 4.59
CA PHE A 242 19.27 -3.77 3.91
C PHE A 242 18.75 -3.38 2.52
N GLU A 243 18.73 -2.10 2.20
CA GLU A 243 18.41 -1.60 0.86
C GLU A 243 19.68 -1.48 0.01
N PHE A 244 19.52 -1.58 -1.31
CA PHE A 244 20.60 -1.24 -2.22
C PHE A 244 20.82 0.28 -2.23
N PRO A 245 22.07 0.75 -2.35
CA PRO A 245 22.35 2.17 -2.51
C PRO A 245 21.61 2.75 -3.71
N ARG A 246 20.96 3.89 -3.51
CA ARG A 246 20.14 4.59 -4.51
C ARG A 246 20.51 6.06 -4.53
N SER A 247 20.90 6.56 -5.70
CA SER A 247 21.26 7.97 -5.94
C SER A 247 20.03 8.86 -6.19
N ASP A 248 18.85 8.25 -6.30
CA ASP A 248 17.57 8.90 -6.60
C ASP A 248 16.67 9.11 -5.36
N LEU A 249 17.19 8.85 -4.15
CA LEU A 249 16.51 9.07 -2.86
C LEU A 249 17.08 10.26 -2.08
#